data_AF-A0A0G1DTS6-F1
#
_entry.id   AF-A0A0G1DTS6-F1
#
_cell.length_a   1.000
_cell.length_b   1.000
_cell.length_c   1.000
_cell.angle_alpha   90.00
_cell.angle_beta   90.00
_cell.angle_gamma   90.00
#
_symmetry.space_group_name_H-M   'P 1'
#
loop_
_entity.id
_entity.type
_entity.pdbx_description
1 polymer ?
#
loop_
_entity_poly.entity_id
_entity_poly.type
_entity_poly.pdbx_seq_one_letter_code
_entity_poly.pdbx_strand_id
1 'polypeptide(L)'
;MACLERAKDRCCEDVAIKRLSSRRICEKCDEVYNLITNPPETPNVCGKCGGKLVQREDDNAKSIKVRYQYYHENTKKLIDYLDEKSILIRVDADREIKVVFEDILNKLGIKNG
;
A
#
# COMPACT_ATOMS: atom_id res chain seq x y z
N MET A 1 -19.94 2.64 1.57
CA MET A 1 -19.89 2.48 3.04
C MET A 1 -19.55 1.03 3.40
N ALA A 2 -18.30 0.58 3.34
CA ALA A 2 -17.98 -0.82 3.69
C ALA A 2 -16.55 -1.05 4.23
N CYS A 3 -15.82 0.00 4.58
CA CYS A 3 -14.47 -0.13 5.14
C CYS A 3 -14.38 0.28 6.63
N LEU A 4 -15.24 1.21 7.07
CA LEU A 4 -15.15 1.83 8.39
C LEU A 4 -15.49 0.89 9.56
N GLU A 5 -16.10 -0.27 9.31
CA GLU A 5 -16.53 -1.20 10.38
C GLU A 5 -15.45 -2.20 10.80
N ARG A 6 -14.31 -2.29 10.11
CA ARG A 6 -13.22 -3.20 10.49
C ARG A 6 -12.15 -2.44 11.28
N ALA A 7 -12.44 -2.17 12.54
CA ALA A 7 -11.61 -1.39 13.47
C ALA A 7 -10.14 -1.87 13.64
N LYS A 8 -9.73 -3.00 13.03
CA LYS A 8 -8.36 -3.52 13.07
C LYS A 8 -7.57 -3.28 11.78
N ASP A 9 -8.24 -3.12 10.64
CA ASP A 9 -7.61 -3.09 9.32
C ASP A 9 -7.69 -1.70 8.73
N ARG A 10 -6.52 -1.10 8.50
CA ARG A 10 -6.39 0.28 8.01
C ARG A 10 -6.41 0.40 6.48
N CYS A 11 -6.61 -0.71 5.77
CA CYS A 11 -6.72 -0.79 4.32
C CYS A 11 -7.63 -1.95 3.94
N CYS A 12 -8.75 -1.69 3.26
CA CYS A 12 -9.65 -2.76 2.83
C CYS A 12 -9.06 -3.61 1.68
N GLU A 13 -9.54 -4.86 1.61
CA GLU A 13 -9.18 -5.82 0.57
C GLU A 13 -9.39 -5.24 -0.85
N ASP A 14 -10.53 -4.59 -1.10
CA ASP A 14 -10.84 -4.00 -2.41
C ASP A 14 -9.88 -2.88 -2.79
N VAL A 15 -9.49 -2.03 -1.83
CA VAL A 15 -8.48 -0.99 -2.05
C VAL A 15 -7.12 -1.60 -2.28
N ALA A 16 -6.75 -2.65 -1.54
CA ALA A 16 -5.50 -3.38 -1.74
C ALA A 16 -5.43 -4.02 -3.14
N ILE A 17 -6.51 -4.70 -3.58
CA ILE A 17 -6.64 -5.27 -4.93
C ILE A 17 -6.49 -4.17 -5.98
N LYS A 18 -7.24 -3.07 -5.85
CA LYS A 18 -7.18 -1.95 -6.80
C LYS A 18 -5.76 -1.37 -6.92
N ARG A 19 -5.09 -1.15 -5.78
CA ARG A 19 -3.73 -0.57 -5.74
C ARG A 19 -2.69 -1.51 -6.32
N LEU A 20 -2.70 -2.78 -5.91
CA LEU A 20 -1.70 -3.76 -6.33
C LEU A 20 -1.86 -4.14 -7.81
N SER A 21 -3.10 -4.32 -8.30
CA SER A 21 -3.33 -4.61 -9.73
C SER A 21 -2.97 -3.46 -10.67
N SER A 22 -2.95 -2.22 -10.14
CA SER A 22 -2.54 -1.04 -10.90
C SER A 22 -1.04 -0.74 -10.82
N ARG A 23 -0.27 -1.54 -10.07
CA ARG A 23 1.17 -1.35 -9.90
C ARG A 23 1.93 -1.76 -11.15
N ARG A 24 2.93 -0.95 -11.50
CA ARG A 24 3.94 -1.26 -12.52
C ARG A 24 5.32 -1.04 -11.93
N ILE A 25 6.28 -1.87 -12.29
CA ILE A 25 7.67 -1.80 -11.80
C ILE A 25 8.58 -1.76 -13.01
N CYS A 26 9.60 -0.91 -12.96
CA CYS A 26 10.62 -0.89 -13.99
C CYS A 26 11.56 -2.09 -13.86
N GLU A 27 11.75 -2.85 -14.95
CA GLU A 27 12.67 -4.01 -14.98
C GLU A 27 14.16 -3.64 -14.83
N LYS A 28 14.51 -2.35 -14.92
CA LYS A 28 15.91 -1.88 -14.88
C LYS A 28 16.32 -1.21 -13.58
N CYS A 29 15.42 -0.45 -12.95
CA CYS A 29 15.75 0.39 -11.79
C CYS A 29 14.76 0.28 -10.64
N ASP A 30 13.83 -0.68 -10.71
CA ASP A 30 12.81 -0.96 -9.69
C ASP A 30 11.87 0.20 -9.34
N GLU A 31 11.87 1.27 -10.15
CA GLU A 31 10.97 2.40 -9.97
C GLU A 31 9.51 1.92 -10.05
N VAL A 32 8.71 2.32 -9.05
CA VAL A 32 7.33 1.86 -8.90
C VAL A 32 6.38 2.94 -9.39
N TYR A 33 5.54 2.56 -10.34
CA TYR A 33 4.44 3.36 -10.86
C TYR A 33 3.12 2.75 -10.43
N ASN A 34 2.08 3.59 -10.43
CA ASN A 34 0.71 3.14 -10.25
C ASN A 34 -0.16 3.81 -11.30
N LEU A 35 -0.84 3.04 -12.13
CA LEU A 35 -1.61 3.59 -13.25
C LEU A 35 -2.74 4.55 -12.84
N ILE A 36 -3.12 4.58 -11.55
CA ILE A 36 -4.15 5.45 -11.01
C ILE A 36 -3.53 6.65 -10.27
N THR A 37 -2.58 6.41 -9.36
CA THR A 37 -2.08 7.45 -8.46
C THR A 37 -0.74 8.07 -8.86
N ASN A 38 0.04 7.38 -9.70
CA ASN A 38 1.33 7.84 -10.19
C ASN A 38 1.59 7.22 -11.58
N PRO A 39 0.81 7.59 -12.60
CA PRO A 39 0.92 7.00 -13.93
C PRO A 39 2.24 7.44 -14.60
N PRO A 40 2.86 6.58 -15.42
CA PRO A 40 4.01 7.00 -16.21
C PRO A 40 3.56 7.99 -17.30
N GLU A 41 4.43 8.95 -17.64
CA GLU A 41 4.15 9.91 -18.72
C GLU A 41 3.99 9.21 -20.07
N THR A 42 4.79 8.18 -20.32
CA THR A 42 4.71 7.34 -21.53
C THR A 42 4.29 5.92 -21.15
N PRO A 43 3.24 5.35 -21.78
CA PRO A 43 2.78 4.00 -21.48
C PRO A 43 3.91 2.97 -21.59
N ASN A 44 4.03 2.12 -20.57
CA ASN A 44 5.03 1.05 -20.46
C ASN A 44 6.50 1.50 -20.43
N VAL A 45 6.79 2.79 -20.27
CA VAL A 45 8.14 3.34 -20.22
C VAL A 45 8.40 4.05 -18.90
N CYS A 46 9.51 3.71 -18.25
CA CYS A 46 9.96 4.35 -17.03
C CYS A 46 10.47 5.76 -17.35
N GLY A 47 9.86 6.78 -16.73
CA GLY A 47 10.30 8.18 -16.88
C GLY A 47 11.68 8.48 -16.30
N LYS A 48 12.21 7.61 -15.42
CA LYS A 48 13.52 7.79 -14.77
C LYS A 48 14.70 7.25 -15.57
N CYS A 49 14.55 6.10 -16.22
CA CYS A 49 15.66 5.41 -16.91
C CYS A 49 15.33 4.92 -18.33
N GLY A 50 14.10 5.13 -18.82
CA GLY A 50 13.63 4.64 -20.10
C GLY A 50 13.41 3.11 -20.17
N GLY A 51 13.54 2.39 -19.05
CA GLY A 51 13.29 0.95 -18.98
C GLY A 51 11.82 0.59 -19.16
N LYS A 52 11.56 -0.69 -19.49
CA LYS A 52 10.20 -1.21 -19.62
C LYS A 52 9.52 -1.32 -18.27
N LEU A 53 8.26 -0.91 -18.19
CA LEU A 53 7.41 -1.09 -17.02
C LEU A 53 6.60 -2.38 -17.18
N VAL A 54 6.63 -3.23 -16.16
CA VAL A 54 5.90 -4.50 -16.13
C VAL A 54 5.04 -4.62 -14.88
N GLN A 55 3.99 -5.44 -14.98
CA GLN A 55 3.20 -5.86 -13.83
C GLN A 55 3.83 -7.14 -13.27
N ARG A 56 3.91 -7.25 -11.94
CA ARG A 56 4.34 -8.50 -11.31
C ARG A 56 3.33 -9.60 -11.55
N GLU A 57 3.81 -10.83 -11.66
CA GLU A 57 2.96 -12.02 -11.87
C GLU A 57 1.89 -12.17 -10.77
N ASP A 58 2.23 -11.83 -9.52
CA ASP A 58 1.36 -11.96 -8.36
C ASP A 58 0.47 -10.75 -8.08
N ASP A 59 0.51 -9.71 -8.92
CA ASP A 59 -0.34 -8.51 -8.81
C ASP A 59 -1.67 -8.68 -9.59
N ASN A 60 -2.19 -9.90 -9.67
CA ASN A 60 -3.54 -10.19 -10.18
C ASN A 60 -4.53 -10.38 -9.02
N ALA A 61 -5.82 -10.11 -9.24
CA ALA A 61 -6.83 -10.09 -8.18
C ALA A 61 -6.90 -11.39 -7.36
N LYS A 62 -6.75 -12.55 -8.02
CA LYS A 62 -6.78 -13.86 -7.35
C LYS A 62 -5.58 -14.02 -6.40
N SER A 63 -4.37 -13.74 -6.89
CA SER A 63 -3.16 -13.81 -6.06
C SER A 63 -3.17 -12.79 -4.93
N ILE A 64 -3.64 -11.56 -5.19
CA ILE A 64 -3.73 -10.51 -4.17
C ILE A 64 -4.68 -10.90 -3.05
N LYS A 65 -5.86 -11.45 -3.36
CA LYS A 65 -6.82 -11.92 -2.37
C LYS A 65 -6.22 -12.97 -1.43
N VAL A 66 -5.54 -13.97 -1.99
CA VAL A 66 -4.86 -15.01 -1.20
C VAL A 66 -3.77 -14.40 -0.32
N ARG A 67 -2.96 -13.49 -0.86
CA ARG A 67 -1.91 -12.78 -0.10
C ARG A 67 -2.48 -11.91 1.01
N TYR A 68 -3.61 -11.25 0.78
CA TYR A 68 -4.28 -10.40 1.77
C TYR A 68 -4.81 -11.23 2.95
N GLN A 69 -5.47 -12.35 2.67
CA GLN A 69 -5.92 -13.30 3.70
C GLN A 69 -4.75 -13.87 4.49
N TYR A 70 -3.71 -14.34 3.80
CA TYR A 70 -2.50 -14.85 4.44
C TYR A 70 -1.82 -13.79 5.32
N TYR A 71 -1.72 -12.55 4.84
CA TYR A 71 -1.18 -11.44 5.63
C TYR A 71 -1.94 -11.24 6.93
N HIS A 72 -3.29 -11.26 6.89
CA HIS A 72 -4.11 -11.11 8.09
C HIS A 72 -3.93 -12.25 9.09
N GLU A 73 -3.95 -13.49 8.62
CA GLU A 73 -3.79 -14.64 9.49
C GLU A 73 -2.42 -14.67 10.17
N ASN A 74 -1.36 -14.32 9.44
CA ASN A 74 0.02 -14.46 9.91
C ASN A 74 0.56 -13.21 10.61
N THR A 75 0.05 -12.02 10.30
CA THR A 75 0.55 -10.76 10.90
C THR A 75 -0.23 -10.37 12.15
N LYS A 76 -1.45 -10.90 12.35
CA LYS A 76 -2.30 -10.58 13.50
C LYS A 76 -1.58 -10.76 14.84
N LYS A 77 -0.84 -11.87 15.03
CA LYS A 77 -0.09 -12.12 16.27
C LYS A 77 0.93 -11.02 16.58
N LEU A 78 1.61 -10.51 15.55
CA LEU A 78 2.57 -9.41 15.70
C LEU A 78 1.86 -8.10 16.04
N ILE A 79 0.73 -7.82 15.39
CA ILE A 79 -0.09 -6.63 15.67
C ILE A 79 -0.56 -6.65 17.12
N ASP A 80 -1.15 -7.76 17.57
CA ASP A 80 -1.66 -7.92 18.93
C ASP A 80 -0.52 -7.74 19.97
N TYR A 81 0.65 -8.33 19.72
CA TYR A 81 1.84 -8.15 20.57
C TYR A 81 2.32 -6.70 20.68
N LEU A 82 2.32 -5.94 19.58
CA LEU A 82 2.71 -4.52 19.58
C LEU A 82 1.65 -3.64 20.27
N ASP A 83 0.38 -4.00 20.14
CA ASP A 83 -0.75 -3.31 20.78
C ASP A 83 -0.71 -3.50 22.30
N GLU A 84 -0.47 -4.73 22.77
CA GLU A 84 -0.28 -5.04 24.20
C GLU A 84 0.87 -4.23 24.83
N LYS A 85 1.93 -3.99 24.06
CA LYS A 85 3.06 -3.14 24.49
C LYS A 85 2.76 -1.64 24.46
N SER A 86 1.58 -1.22 23.99
CA SER A 86 1.19 0.19 23.86
C SER A 86 2.15 1.02 23.00
N ILE A 87 2.89 0.38 22.08
CA ILE A 87 3.80 1.04 21.12
C ILE A 87 3.25 1.07 19.70
N LEU A 88 2.09 0.44 19.47
CA LEU A 88 1.47 0.38 18.15
C LEU A 88 0.75 1.70 17.82
N ILE A 89 1.28 2.42 16.84
CA ILE A 89 0.59 3.55 16.22
C ILE A 89 -0.12 3.05 14.97
N ARG A 90 -1.45 3.09 14.98
CA ARG A 90 -2.25 2.72 13.83
C ARG A 90 -2.43 3.95 12.92
N VAL A 91 -2.38 3.82 11.59
CA VAL A 91 -2.64 4.92 10.62
C VAL A 91 -3.61 4.46 9.54
N ASP A 92 -4.62 5.26 9.18
CA ASP A 92 -5.56 4.93 8.10
C ASP A 92 -4.90 5.15 6.74
N ALA A 93 -4.76 4.05 5.99
CA ALA A 93 -4.06 3.98 4.72
C ALA A 93 -5.01 4.04 3.51
N ASP A 94 -6.33 4.09 3.69
CA ASP A 94 -7.30 4.21 2.59
C ASP A 94 -7.49 5.66 2.09
N ARG A 95 -6.70 6.58 2.64
CA ARG A 95 -6.66 8.00 2.25
C ARG A 95 -5.60 8.26 1.19
N GLU A 96 -5.55 9.50 0.70
CA GLU A 96 -4.53 9.98 -0.23
C GLU A 96 -3.12 9.94 0.38
N ILE A 97 -2.11 9.75 -0.47
CA ILE A 97 -0.71 9.59 -0.06
C ILE A 97 -0.24 10.73 0.85
N LYS A 98 -0.55 11.99 0.50
CA LYS A 98 -0.16 13.16 1.30
C LYS A 98 -0.81 13.16 2.69
N VAL A 99 -2.10 12.84 2.76
CA VAL A 99 -2.86 12.78 4.02
C VAL A 99 -2.33 11.67 4.92
N VAL A 100 -2.00 10.50 4.35
CA VAL A 100 -1.38 9.39 5.10
C VAL A 100 -0.01 9.81 5.64
N PHE A 101 0.82 10.48 4.82
CA PHE A 101 2.14 10.94 5.22
C PHE A 101 2.07 11.96 6.36
N GLU A 102 1.20 12.95 6.27
CA GLU A 102 0.99 13.94 7.33
C GLU A 102 0.46 13.30 8.62
N ASP A 103 -0.47 12.35 8.53
CA ASP A 103 -0.98 11.62 9.71
C ASP A 103 0.12 10.81 10.40
N ILE A 104 1.03 10.19 9.65
CA ILE A 104 2.20 9.50 10.22
C ILE A 104 3.06 10.48 11.02
N LEU A 105 3.42 11.61 10.42
CA LEU A 105 4.28 12.61 11.06
C LEU A 105 3.65 13.20 12.32
N ASN A 106 2.36 13.52 12.25
CA ASN A 106 1.60 14.03 13.38
C ASN A 106 1.58 13.03 14.54
N LYS A 107 1.38 11.73 14.27
CA LYS A 107 1.40 10.70 15.33
C LYS A 107 2.80 10.41 15.88
N LEU A 108 3.84 10.66 15.10
CA LEU A 108 5.23 10.56 15.56
C LEU A 108 5.72 11.85 16.26
N GLY A 109 4.92 12.93 16.27
CA GLY A 109 5.30 14.21 16.85
C GLY A 109 6.38 14.96 16.05
N ILE A 110 6.57 14.61 14.78
CA ILE A 110 7.54 15.26 13.89
C ILE A 110 6.86 16.47 13.23
N LYS A 111 7.39 17.67 13.44
CA LYS A 111 6.91 18.87 12.76
C LYS A 111 7.48 18.92 11.34
N ASN A 112 6.62 19.00 10.33
CA ASN A 112 7.05 19.42 8.99
C ASN A 112 7.48 20.89 9.07
N GLY A 113 8.76 21.14 8.82
CA GLY A 113 9.32 22.48 8.63
C GLY A 113 8.99 23.04 7.25
#